data_AF-A0A1W9N8U9-F1
#
_entry.id   AF-A0A1W9N8U9-F1
#
_cell.length_a   1.000
_cell.length_b   1.000
_cell.length_c   1.000
_cell.angle_alpha   90.00
_cell.angle_beta   90.00
_cell.angle_gamma   90.00
#
_symmetry.space_group_name_H-M   'P 1'
#
loop_
_entity.id
_entity.type
_entity.pdbx_description
1 polymer ?
#
loop_
_entity_poly.entity_id
_entity_poly.type
_entity_poly.pdbx_seq_one_letter_code
_entity_poly.pdbx_strand_id
1 'polypeptide(L)'
;MTYLLKDDPIRSGTVTAYRTSTRNRELMEQYEARMKRLSDEATRIGIAYDEGFKEGRDEALKKVRDAALKETTRATAQKMKMAGADTAFIMKITGLSADEIGTL
;
A
#
# COMPACT_ATOMS: atom_id res chain seq x y z
N MET A 1 -34.06 28.12 52.10
CA MET A 1 -34.52 29.25 51.28
C MET A 1 -34.42 28.85 49.81
N THR A 2 -35.45 28.19 49.30
CA THR A 2 -35.57 27.73 47.91
C THR A 2 -35.85 28.94 47.04
N TYR A 3 -34.80 29.62 46.58
CA TYR A 3 -34.94 30.68 45.59
C TYR A 3 -35.37 30.04 44.27
N LEU A 4 -36.62 30.30 43.89
CA LEU A 4 -37.24 29.90 42.64
C LEU A 4 -36.31 30.25 41.47
N LEU A 5 -35.79 29.23 40.80
CA LEU A 5 -35.00 29.35 39.57
C LEU A 5 -35.83 29.83 38.35
N LYS A 6 -37.08 30.26 38.55
CA LYS A 6 -38.09 30.34 37.48
C LYS A 6 -38.45 31.75 36.98
N ASP A 7 -38.05 32.82 37.66
CA ASP A 7 -38.69 34.14 37.43
C ASP A 7 -37.79 35.24 36.85
N ASP A 8 -36.74 34.90 36.08
CA ASP A 8 -35.93 35.92 35.41
C ASP A 8 -35.80 35.64 33.89
N PRO A 9 -36.57 36.31 33.02
CA PRO A 9 -36.62 36.04 31.58
C PRO A 9 -35.27 36.30 30.89
N ILE A 10 -34.46 37.22 31.42
CA ILE A 10 -33.11 37.51 30.91
C ILE A 10 -32.17 36.31 31.15
N ARG A 11 -32.30 35.64 32.30
CA ARG A 11 -31.48 34.49 32.67
C ARG A 11 -31.90 33.22 31.93
N SER A 12 -33.20 33.07 31.65
CA SER A 12 -33.75 32.00 30.81
C SER A 12 -33.26 32.10 29.35
N GLY A 13 -33.31 33.30 28.76
CA GLY A 13 -32.85 33.55 27.38
C GLY A 13 -31.35 33.32 27.20
N THR A 14 -30.54 33.76 28.16
CA THR A 14 -29.07 33.60 28.13
C THR A 14 -28.63 32.14 28.28
N VAL A 15 -29.26 31.37 29.18
CA VAL A 15 -28.99 29.92 29.32
C VAL A 15 -29.38 29.17 28.05
N THR A 16 -30.50 29.53 27.42
CA THR A 16 -30.95 28.91 26.17
C THR A 16 -30.00 29.22 25.01
N ALA A 17 -29.58 30.47 24.84
CA ALA A 17 -28.61 30.87 23.81
C ALA A 17 -27.23 30.21 24.03
N TYR A 18 -26.77 30.12 25.27
CA TYR A 18 -25.53 29.41 25.62
C TYR A 18 -25.62 27.92 25.29
N ARG A 19 -26.72 27.25 25.66
CA ARG A 19 -26.91 25.83 25.37
C ARG A 19 -27.02 25.54 23.87
N THR A 20 -27.67 26.42 23.10
CA THR A 20 -27.76 26.28 21.65
C THR A 20 -26.41 26.52 20.98
N SER A 21 -25.64 27.51 21.42
CA SER A 21 -24.30 27.77 20.88
C SER A 21 -23.28 26.68 21.25
N THR A 22 -23.29 26.16 22.48
CA THR A 22 -22.44 25.02 22.85
C THR A 22 -22.86 23.75 22.14
N ARG A 23 -24.16 23.48 22.00
CA ARG A 23 -24.67 22.31 21.25
C ARG A 23 -24.32 22.41 19.76
N ASN A 24 -24.37 23.61 19.17
CA ASN A 24 -23.91 23.84 17.81
C ASN A 24 -22.40 23.62 17.68
N ARG A 25 -21.61 24.03 18.69
CA ARG A 25 -20.16 23.80 18.71
C ARG A 25 -19.83 22.30 18.85
N GLU A 26 -20.47 21.58 19.75
CA GLU A 26 -20.31 20.13 19.91
C GLU A 26 -20.72 19.38 18.63
N LEU A 27 -21.80 19.82 17.97
CA LEU A 27 -22.24 19.27 16.67
C LEU A 27 -21.19 19.52 15.58
N MET A 28 -20.61 20.71 15.53
CA MET A 28 -19.52 21.03 14.58
C MET A 28 -18.27 20.20 14.85
N GLU A 29 -17.85 20.07 16.11
CA GLU A 29 -16.70 19.24 16.50
C GLU A 29 -16.95 17.76 16.17
N GLN A 30 -18.16 17.23 16.37
CA GLN A 30 -18.53 15.88 15.95
C GLN A 30 -18.54 15.72 14.42
N TYR A 31 -19.02 16.73 13.70
CA TYR A 31 -19.01 16.74 12.24
C TYR A 31 -17.57 16.76 11.69
N GLU A 32 -16.72 17.63 12.20
CA GLU A 32 -15.29 17.70 11.84
C GLU A 32 -14.57 16.40 12.18
N ALA A 33 -14.81 15.82 13.35
CA ALA A 33 -14.23 14.53 13.73
C ALA A 33 -14.68 13.40 12.79
N ARG A 34 -15.95 13.40 12.37
CA ARG A 34 -16.46 12.45 11.38
C ARG A 34 -15.80 12.65 10.02
N MET A 35 -15.72 13.89 9.54
CA MET A 35 -15.11 14.20 8.25
C MET A 35 -13.63 13.82 8.23
N LYS A 36 -12.91 14.09 9.34
CA LYS A 36 -11.52 13.67 9.50
C LYS A 36 -11.37 12.15 9.43
N ARG A 37 -12.22 11.39 10.15
CA ARG A 37 -12.19 9.92 10.09
C ARG A 37 -12.43 9.39 8.68
N LEU A 38 -13.43 9.93 7.98
CA LEU A 38 -13.74 9.54 6.59
C LEU A 38 -12.57 9.86 5.66
N SER A 39 -11.93 11.02 5.84
CA SER A 39 -10.73 11.37 5.09
C SER A 39 -9.58 10.41 5.37
N ASP A 40 -9.30 10.11 6.63
CA ASP A 40 -8.23 9.19 7.03
C ASP A 40 -8.47 7.77 6.50
N GLU A 41 -9.73 7.32 6.46
CA GLU A 41 -10.13 6.02 5.89
C GLU A 41 -9.91 6.00 4.37
N ALA A 42 -10.35 7.05 3.66
CA ALA A 42 -10.13 7.17 2.22
C ALA A 42 -8.63 7.19 1.87
N THR A 43 -7.82 7.91 2.65
CA THR A 43 -6.36 7.92 2.48
C THR A 43 -5.74 6.55 2.71
N ARG A 44 -6.14 5.82 3.76
CA ARG A 44 -5.65 4.45 4.01
C ARG A 44 -5.98 3.49 2.86
N ILE A 45 -7.20 3.57 2.34
CA ILE A 45 -7.63 2.75 1.21
C ILE A 45 -6.79 3.10 -0.03
N GLY A 46 -6.60 4.39 -0.32
CA GLY A 46 -5.76 4.84 -1.44
C GLY A 46 -4.33 4.33 -1.35
N ILE A 47 -3.68 4.46 -0.18
CA ILE A 47 -2.33 3.96 0.06
C ILE A 47 -2.26 2.43 -0.17
N ALA A 48 -3.20 1.68 0.38
CA ALA A 48 -3.21 0.22 0.23
C ALA A 48 -3.36 -0.22 -1.25
N TYR A 49 -4.18 0.51 -2.03
CA TYR A 49 -4.31 0.26 -3.47
C TYR A 49 -3.01 0.57 -4.23
N ASP A 50 -2.38 1.71 -3.94
CA ASP A 50 -1.14 2.13 -4.59
C ASP A 50 0.02 1.18 -4.27
N GLU A 51 0.15 0.77 -3.01
CA GLU A 51 1.15 -0.21 -2.57
C GLU A 51 0.91 -1.57 -3.23
N GLY A 52 -0.32 -2.08 -3.23
CA GLY A 52 -0.65 -3.35 -3.88
C GLY A 52 -0.39 -3.34 -5.40
N PHE A 53 -0.68 -2.22 -6.07
CA PHE A 53 -0.38 -2.08 -7.50
C PHE A 53 1.13 -2.04 -7.76
N LYS A 54 1.87 -1.32 -6.92
CA LYS A 54 3.33 -1.22 -7.01
C LYS A 54 4.00 -2.57 -6.78
N GLU A 55 3.62 -3.29 -5.73
CA GLU A 55 4.11 -4.64 -5.44
C GLU A 55 3.83 -5.60 -6.59
N GLY A 56 2.60 -5.61 -7.10
CA GLY A 56 2.23 -6.46 -8.25
C GLY A 56 3.07 -6.15 -9.50
N ARG A 57 3.35 -4.87 -9.76
CA ARG A 57 4.19 -4.45 -10.88
C ARG A 57 5.65 -4.87 -10.69
N ASP A 58 6.19 -4.69 -9.49
CA ASP A 58 7.58 -5.03 -9.16
C ASP A 58 7.80 -6.55 -9.23
N GLU A 59 6.85 -7.34 -8.73
CA GLU A 59 6.88 -8.81 -8.87
C GLU A 59 6.83 -9.25 -10.32
N ALA A 60 5.94 -8.66 -11.13
CA ALA A 60 5.85 -8.98 -12.55
C ALA A 60 7.16 -8.67 -13.28
N LEU A 61 7.76 -7.51 -13.02
CA LEU A 61 9.04 -7.12 -13.60
C LEU A 61 10.16 -8.08 -13.19
N LYS A 62 10.18 -8.50 -11.92
CA LYS A 62 11.15 -9.47 -11.41
C LYS A 62 11.02 -10.82 -12.12
N LYS A 63 9.80 -11.35 -12.25
CA LYS A 63 9.54 -12.61 -12.95
C LYS A 63 10.00 -12.55 -14.42
N VAL A 64 9.73 -11.46 -15.13
CA VAL A 64 10.16 -11.27 -16.51
C VAL A 64 11.69 -11.22 -16.62
N ARG A 65 12.35 -10.49 -15.72
CA ARG A 65 13.82 -10.42 -15.69
C ARG A 65 14.46 -11.77 -15.39
N ASP A 66 13.94 -12.50 -14.41
CA ASP A 66 14.46 -13.82 -14.05
C ASP A 66 14.28 -14.83 -15.18
N ALA A 67 13.14 -14.79 -15.88
CA ALA A 67 12.90 -15.61 -17.07
C ALA A 67 13.86 -15.27 -18.21
N ALA A 68 14.04 -13.98 -18.52
CA ALA A 68 14.96 -13.52 -19.54
C ALA A 68 16.42 -13.89 -19.22
N LEU A 69 16.83 -13.79 -17.96
CA LEU A 69 18.16 -14.21 -17.54
C LEU A 69 18.37 -15.71 -17.73
N LYS A 70 17.40 -16.54 -17.33
CA LYS A 70 17.47 -18.00 -17.55
C LYS A 70 17.51 -18.38 -19.03
N GLU A 71 16.74 -17.68 -19.86
CA GLU A 71 16.74 -17.95 -21.31
C GLU A 71 18.07 -17.55 -21.95
N THR A 72 18.62 -16.38 -21.57
CA THR A 72 19.92 -15.92 -22.07
C THR A 72 21.09 -16.79 -21.60
N THR A 73 21.07 -17.28 -20.36
CA THR A 73 22.10 -18.23 -19.88
C THR A 73 22.03 -19.55 -20.63
N ARG A 74 20.82 -20.10 -20.85
CA ARG A 74 20.62 -21.31 -21.66
C ARG A 74 21.05 -21.12 -23.11
N ALA A 75 20.66 -20.02 -23.75
CA ALA A 75 21.06 -19.72 -25.12
C ALA A 75 22.59 -19.55 -25.25
N THR A 76 23.23 -18.98 -24.23
CA THR A 76 24.69 -18.86 -24.18
C THR A 76 25.36 -20.22 -24.05
N ALA A 77 24.88 -21.07 -23.13
CA ALA A 77 25.36 -22.44 -22.96
C ALA A 77 25.18 -23.28 -24.24
N GLN A 78 24.04 -23.14 -24.92
CA GLN A 78 23.77 -23.82 -26.18
C GLN A 78 24.74 -23.39 -27.28
N LYS A 79 25.00 -22.08 -27.42
CA LYS A 79 26.01 -21.57 -28.37
C LYS A 79 27.42 -22.07 -28.05
N MET A 80 27.79 -22.15 -26.77
CA MET A 80 29.09 -22.71 -26.35
C MET A 80 29.20 -24.20 -26.64
N LYS A 81 28.14 -24.97 -26.41
CA LYS A 81 28.07 -26.40 -26.74
C LYS A 81 28.21 -26.62 -28.25
N MET A 82 27.51 -25.83 -29.06
CA MET A 82 27.64 -25.84 -30.52
C MET A 82 29.04 -25.46 -31.00
N ALA A 83 29.73 -24.58 -30.28
CA ALA A 83 31.12 -24.21 -30.55
C ALA A 83 32.15 -25.27 -30.09
N GLY A 84 31.70 -26.41 -29.54
CA GLY A 84 32.57 -27.49 -29.06
C GLY A 84 33.25 -27.20 -27.73
N ALA A 85 32.74 -26.25 -26.94
CA ALA A 85 33.27 -25.98 -25.61
C ALA A 85 33.02 -27.17 -24.67
N ASP A 86 34.00 -27.47 -23.81
CA ASP A 86 33.90 -28.53 -22.82
C ASP A 86 32.81 -28.26 -21.78
N THR A 87 32.15 -29.32 -21.30
CA THR A 87 31.05 -29.22 -20.34
C THR A 87 31.48 -28.53 -19.05
N ALA A 88 32.70 -28.79 -18.54
CA ALA A 88 33.19 -28.14 -17.34
C ALA A 88 33.42 -26.63 -17.55
N PHE A 89 33.80 -26.23 -18.76
CA PHE A 89 33.93 -24.82 -19.12
C PHE A 89 32.57 -24.12 -19.19
N ILE A 90 31.56 -24.75 -19.80
CA ILE A 90 30.20 -24.20 -19.87
C ILE A 90 29.59 -24.04 -18.46
N MET A 91 29.77 -25.03 -17.59
CA MET A 91 29.34 -24.95 -16.18
C MET A 91 29.96 -23.76 -15.47
N LYS A 92 31.27 -23.52 -15.66
CA LYS A 92 31.99 -22.41 -15.02
C LYS A 92 31.49 -21.03 -15.48
N ILE A 93 31.10 -20.89 -16.75
CA ILE A 93 30.69 -19.60 -17.31
C ILE A 93 29.20 -19.31 -17.07
N THR A 94 28.34 -20.32 -17.21
CA THR A 94 26.89 -20.14 -17.17
C THR A 94 26.28 -20.50 -15.82
N GLY A 95 27.03 -21.20 -14.95
CA GLY A 95 26.55 -21.69 -13.66
C GLY A 95 25.54 -22.82 -13.75
N LEU A 96 25.26 -23.33 -14.96
CA LEU A 96 24.37 -24.47 -15.18
C LEU A 96 25.03 -25.76 -14.71
N SER A 97 24.19 -26.71 -14.28
CA SER A 97 24.64 -28.06 -13.94
C SER A 97 24.98 -28.88 -15.18
N ALA A 98 25.76 -29.95 -15.01
CA ALA A 98 26.09 -30.88 -16.09
C ALA A 98 24.82 -31.49 -16.72
N ASP A 99 23.80 -31.79 -15.92
CA ASP A 99 22.52 -32.34 -16.38
C ASP A 99 21.76 -31.34 -17.25
N GLU A 100 21.68 -30.08 -16.82
CA GLU A 100 21.04 -29.01 -17.60
C GLU A 100 21.73 -28.83 -18.95
N ILE A 101 23.07 -28.84 -18.98
CA ILE A 101 23.85 -28.73 -20.22
C ILE A 101 23.68 -29.97 -21.11
N GLY A 102 23.52 -31.15 -20.51
CA GLY A 102 23.22 -32.39 -21.22
C GLY A 102 21.91 -32.31 -21.99
N THR A 103 20.90 -31.64 -21.41
CA THR A 103 19.57 -31.45 -22.01
C THR A 103 19.43 -30.29 -23.00
N LEU A 104 20.44 -29.42 -23.14
CA LEU A 104 20.49 -28.31 -24.12
C LEU A 104 20.86 -28.78 -25.54
#